data_AF-A0A5B0REA5-F1
#
_entry.id   AF-A0A5B0REA5-F1
#
_cell.length_a   1.000
_cell.length_b   1.000
_cell.length_c   1.000
_cell.angle_alpha   90.00
_cell.angle_beta   90.00
_cell.angle_gamma   90.00
#
_symmetry.space_group_name_H-M   'P 1'
#
loop_
_entity.id
_entity.type
_entity.pdbx_description
1 polymer ?
#
loop_
_entity_poly.entity_id
_entity_poly.type
_entity_poly.pdbx_seq_one_letter_code
_entity_poly.pdbx_strand_id
1 'polypeptide(L)'
;MKIGEDIENPFGYASNDLDLDHFCNDIILRELEELTSIPPTDPMGYVLTSCNMPLFESGCFQTATDILNTLSPEDLEYLLSEPVRIRKAESQGVSYPPGKTLKVQNKN
;
A
#
# COMPACT_ATOMS: atom_id res chain seq x y z
N MET A 1 -39.70 -32.03 19.63
CA MET A 1 -39.29 -33.06 18.64
C MET A 1 -37.78 -32.99 18.66
N LYS A 2 -37.10 -33.92 19.33
CA LYS A 2 -35.72 -33.68 19.77
C LYS A 2 -34.71 -33.46 18.63
N ILE A 3 -34.85 -34.24 17.56
CA ILE A 3 -34.01 -34.11 16.36
C ILE A 3 -34.18 -32.73 15.67
N GLY A 4 -35.38 -32.15 15.70
CA GLY A 4 -35.64 -30.84 15.09
C GLY A 4 -34.97 -29.69 15.86
N GLU A 5 -34.90 -29.82 17.18
CA GLU A 5 -34.21 -28.88 18.08
C GLU A 5 -32.68 -29.06 17.93
N ASP A 6 -32.20 -30.30 17.82
CA ASP A 6 -30.77 -30.64 17.67
C ASP A 6 -30.17 -30.19 16.31
N ILE A 7 -30.99 -30.03 15.25
CA ILE A 7 -30.53 -29.50 13.94
C ILE A 7 -30.67 -27.99 13.83
N GLU A 8 -31.43 -27.33 14.72
CA GLU A 8 -31.68 -25.89 14.65
C GLU A 8 -30.46 -25.08 15.07
N ASN A 9 -29.62 -25.61 15.96
CA ASN A 9 -28.35 -25.02 16.35
C ASN A 9 -27.18 -26.01 16.24
N PRO A 10 -26.56 -26.15 15.06
CA PRO A 10 -25.51 -27.16 14.82
C PRO A 10 -24.13 -26.77 15.35
N PHE A 11 -24.00 -25.63 16.03
CA PHE A 11 -22.72 -25.04 16.47
C PHE A 11 -22.56 -25.03 17.99
N GLY A 12 -23.40 -25.78 18.70
CA GLY A 12 -23.24 -25.99 20.13
C GLY A 12 -22.12 -27.00 20.45
N TYR A 13 -22.24 -27.61 21.63
CA TYR A 13 -21.32 -28.65 22.11
C TYR A 13 -22.04 -29.98 22.40
N ALA A 14 -23.20 -30.21 21.79
CA ALA A 14 -23.85 -31.50 21.81
C ALA A 14 -22.99 -32.52 21.04
N SER A 15 -23.16 -33.81 21.35
CA SER A 15 -22.36 -34.89 20.74
C SER A 15 -22.50 -34.99 19.21
N ASN A 16 -23.57 -34.43 18.65
CA ASN A 16 -23.87 -34.41 17.22
C ASN A 16 -23.72 -33.02 16.59
N ASP A 17 -23.14 -32.06 17.31
CA ASP A 17 -22.83 -30.73 16.78
C ASP A 17 -21.55 -30.74 15.95
N LEU A 18 -21.38 -29.72 15.12
CA LEU A 18 -20.19 -29.52 14.32
C LEU A 18 -19.05 -28.98 15.19
N ASP A 19 -17.87 -29.57 15.03
CA ASP A 19 -16.68 -29.15 15.77
C ASP A 19 -16.09 -27.84 15.19
N LEU A 20 -16.58 -26.72 15.71
CA LEU A 20 -16.09 -25.38 15.36
C LEU A 20 -14.68 -25.11 15.88
N ASP A 21 -14.28 -25.75 16.97
CA ASP A 21 -12.96 -25.52 17.56
C ASP A 21 -11.88 -26.13 16.66
N HIS A 22 -12.11 -27.35 16.14
CA HIS A 22 -11.25 -27.94 15.11
C HIS A 22 -11.21 -27.07 13.84
N PHE A 23 -12.37 -26.58 13.36
CA PHE A 23 -12.40 -25.73 12.16
C PHE A 23 -11.61 -24.42 12.35
N CYS A 24 -11.75 -23.75 13.50
CA CYS A 24 -11.05 -22.50 13.76
C CYS A 24 -9.55 -22.71 13.98
N ASN A 25 -9.15 -23.73 14.76
CA ASN A 25 -7.76 -23.91 15.17
C ASN A 25 -6.92 -24.72 14.17
N ASP A 26 -7.50 -25.73 13.51
CA ASP A 26 -6.72 -26.64 12.66
C ASP A 26 -6.81 -26.28 11.17
N ILE A 27 -7.81 -25.48 10.79
CA ILE A 27 -8.02 -25.03 9.41
C ILE A 27 -7.73 -23.53 9.31
N ILE A 28 -8.58 -22.66 9.89
CA ILE A 28 -8.44 -21.20 9.70
C ILE A 28 -7.11 -20.68 10.24
N LEU A 29 -6.76 -21.04 11.48
CA LEU A 29 -5.54 -20.53 12.12
C LEU A 29 -4.30 -20.92 11.33
N ARG A 30 -4.21 -22.19 10.89
CA ARG A 30 -3.09 -22.67 10.07
C ARG A 30 -2.98 -21.93 8.74
N GLU A 31 -4.10 -21.70 8.05
CA GLU A 31 -4.10 -20.92 6.80
C GLU A 31 -3.67 -19.46 7.04
N LEU A 32 -4.13 -18.85 8.13
CA LEU A 32 -3.71 -17.50 8.50
C LEU A 32 -2.22 -17.43 8.85
N GLU A 33 -1.70 -18.41 9.56
CA GLU A 33 -0.26 -18.53 9.84
C GLU A 33 0.54 -18.65 8.55
N GLU A 34 0.10 -19.46 7.58
CA GLU A 34 0.74 -19.57 6.27
C GLU A 34 0.73 -18.23 5.51
N LEU A 35 -0.42 -17.56 5.44
CA LEU A 35 -0.55 -16.26 4.76
C LEU A 35 0.27 -15.15 5.41
N THR A 36 0.40 -15.18 6.74
CA THR A 36 1.13 -14.16 7.52
C THR A 36 2.57 -14.56 7.84
N SER A 37 3.00 -15.75 7.40
CA SER A 37 4.36 -16.28 7.64
C SER A 37 5.47 -15.43 7.04
N ILE A 38 5.15 -14.67 5.98
CA ILE A 38 6.10 -13.81 5.28
C ILE A 38 6.18 -12.47 6.02
N PRO A 39 7.32 -12.15 6.68
CA PRO A 39 7.47 -10.85 7.31
C PRO A 39 7.44 -9.74 6.25
N PRO A 40 6.99 -8.53 6.59
CA PRO A 40 7.09 -7.38 5.70
C PRO A 40 8.53 -7.22 5.20
N THR A 41 8.69 -7.04 3.88
CA THR A 41 9.99 -6.74 3.28
C THR A 41 10.51 -5.40 3.81
N ASP A 42 11.83 -5.31 4.00
CA ASP A 42 12.49 -4.07 4.42
C ASP A 42 12.17 -2.94 3.43
N PRO A 43 11.56 -1.83 3.87
CA PRO A 43 11.25 -0.70 2.99
C PRO A 43 12.48 -0.12 2.30
N MET A 44 13.64 -0.14 2.96
CA MET A 44 14.88 0.37 2.36
C MET A 44 15.32 -0.47 1.16
N GLY A 45 14.88 -1.73 1.07
CA GLY A 45 15.15 -2.63 -0.05
C GLY A 45 14.42 -2.26 -1.35
N TYR A 46 13.37 -1.44 -1.32
CA TYR A 46 12.62 -1.06 -2.53
C TYR A 46 12.39 0.44 -2.69
N VAL A 47 12.27 1.22 -1.60
CA VAL A 47 11.90 2.65 -1.65
C VAL A 47 12.88 3.50 -2.44
N LEU A 48 14.19 3.26 -2.30
CA LEU A 48 15.25 4.06 -2.94
C LEU A 48 15.85 3.42 -4.20
N THR A 49 15.23 2.35 -4.69
CA THR A 49 15.70 1.64 -5.88
C THR A 49 15.40 2.41 -7.16
N SER A 50 16.16 2.12 -8.22
CA SER A 50 15.91 2.67 -9.56
C SER A 50 14.60 2.17 -10.19
N CYS A 51 13.97 1.15 -9.59
CA CYS A 51 12.66 0.64 -9.99
C CYS A 51 11.50 1.45 -9.39
N ASN A 52 11.76 2.35 -8.43
CA ASN A 52 10.73 3.16 -7.79
C ASN A 52 10.76 4.60 -8.31
N MET A 53 9.59 5.22 -8.47
CA MET A 53 9.41 6.59 -8.96
C MET A 53 8.47 7.37 -8.02
N PRO A 54 8.97 7.79 -6.84
CA PRO A 54 8.12 8.21 -5.71
C PRO A 54 7.33 9.49 -5.96
N LEU A 55 7.74 10.33 -6.91
CA LEU A 55 7.14 11.63 -7.20
C LEU A 55 6.45 11.68 -8.58
N PHE A 56 6.09 10.52 -9.14
CA PHE A 56 5.45 10.41 -10.46
C PHE A 56 4.21 11.29 -10.59
N GLU A 57 3.36 11.33 -9.55
CA GLU A 57 2.12 12.12 -9.55
C GLU A 57 2.37 13.64 -9.59
N SER A 58 3.52 14.09 -9.09
CA SER A 58 3.96 15.49 -9.15
C SER A 58 4.56 15.87 -10.51
N GLY A 59 4.56 14.95 -11.49
CA GLY A 59 5.17 15.13 -12.80
C GLY A 59 6.70 14.96 -12.79
N CYS A 60 7.26 14.42 -11.72
CA CYS A 60 8.67 14.08 -11.63
C CYS A 60 8.86 12.63 -12.08
N PHE A 61 9.50 12.44 -13.24
CA PHE A 61 9.74 11.12 -13.83
C PHE A 61 11.12 10.54 -13.46
N GLN A 62 11.73 11.04 -12.38
CA GLN A 62 13.03 10.58 -11.91
C GLN A 62 12.87 9.38 -10.98
N THR A 63 13.76 8.40 -11.11
CA THR A 63 13.77 7.27 -10.17
C THR A 63 14.20 7.73 -8.79
N ALA A 64 13.90 6.95 -7.74
CA ALA A 64 14.31 7.30 -6.38
C ALA A 64 15.84 7.44 -6.26
N THR A 65 16.60 6.63 -7.01
CA THR A 65 18.06 6.74 -7.11
C THR A 65 18.49 8.04 -7.79
N ASP A 66 17.81 8.47 -8.85
CA ASP A 66 18.12 9.73 -9.53
C ASP A 66 17.83 10.93 -8.62
N ILE A 67 16.71 10.91 -7.91
CA ILE A 67 16.33 11.95 -6.95
C ILE A 67 17.40 12.08 -5.87
N LEU A 68 17.85 10.96 -5.28
CA LEU A 68 18.88 10.97 -4.23
C LEU A 68 20.21 11.58 -4.69
N ASN A 69 20.56 11.37 -5.96
CA ASN A 69 21.82 11.88 -6.52
C ASN A 69 21.73 13.33 -7.03
N THR A 70 20.53 13.84 -7.28
CA THR A 70 20.32 15.12 -7.98
C THR A 70 19.65 16.20 -7.14
N LEU A 71 18.76 15.84 -6.22
CA LEU A 71 18.01 16.78 -5.40
C LEU A 71 18.69 17.04 -4.05
N SER A 72 18.62 18.28 -3.61
CA SER A 72 18.95 18.64 -2.23
C SER A 72 17.86 18.12 -1.26
N PRO A 73 18.19 17.85 0.00
CA PRO A 73 17.19 17.47 1.01
C PRO A 73 16.07 18.50 1.17
N GLU A 74 16.40 19.80 1.06
CA GLU A 74 15.44 20.89 1.19
C GLU A 74 14.44 20.93 0.02
N ASP A 75 14.94 20.72 -1.21
CA ASP A 75 14.08 20.64 -2.40
C ASP A 75 13.18 19.39 -2.34
N LEU A 76 13.70 18.28 -1.82
CA LEU A 76 12.92 17.05 -1.64
C LEU A 76 11.82 17.23 -0.59
N GLU A 77 12.15 17.84 0.56
CA GLU A 77 11.17 18.15 1.61
C GLU A 77 10.08 19.08 1.08
N TYR A 78 10.46 20.09 0.29
CA TYR A 78 9.50 20.96 -0.38
C TYR A 78 8.54 20.15 -1.28
N LEU A 79 9.06 19.27 -2.14
CA LEU A 79 8.24 18.43 -3.03
C LEU A 79 7.32 17.46 -2.28
N LEU A 80 7.75 16.97 -1.12
CA LEU A 80 6.94 16.10 -0.27
C LEU A 80 5.92 16.86 0.59
N SER A 81 6.17 18.14 0.86
CA SER A 81 5.27 19.01 1.61
C SER A 81 4.09 19.51 0.76
N GLU A 82 4.23 19.49 -0.56
CA GLU A 82 3.16 19.84 -1.48
C GLU A 82 2.00 18.85 -1.31
N PRO A 83 0.79 19.31 -0.96
CA PRO A 83 -0.34 18.41 -0.81
C PRO A 83 -0.60 17.75 -2.16
N VAL A 84 -0.46 16.42 -2.20
CA VAL A 84 -0.83 15.55 -3.33
C VAL A 84 -2.28 15.88 -3.65
N ARG A 85 -2.46 16.79 -4.61
CA ARG A 85 -3.78 17.24 -5.00
C ARG A 85 -4.34 16.05 -5.76
N ILE A 86 -5.20 15.26 -5.11
CA ILE A 86 -6.04 14.23 -5.75
C ILE A 86 -6.88 14.93 -6.81
N ARG A 87 -6.27 15.25 -7.96
CA ARG A 87 -6.90 15.91 -9.09
C ARG A 87 -7.28 14.81 -10.06
N LYS A 88 -8.46 14.27 -9.83
CA LYS A 88 -9.26 13.84 -10.97
C LYS A 88 -10.73 14.12 -10.74
N ALA A 89 -11.09 15.39 -10.92
CA ALA A 89 -12.29 15.79 -11.63
C ALA A 89 -12.15 17.29 -11.96
N GLU A 90 -12.70 17.69 -13.10
CA GLU A 90 -12.85 19.08 -13.52
C GLU A 90 -11.59 19.73 -14.13
N SER A 91 -11.40 19.36 -15.39
CA SER A 91 -11.12 20.31 -16.46
C SER A 91 -11.63 21.73 -16.15
N GLN A 92 -10.73 22.66 -15.84
CA GLN A 92 -10.78 24.05 -16.33
C GLN A 92 -9.49 24.79 -15.97
N GLY A 93 -9.02 25.60 -16.92
CA GLY A 93 -7.68 26.17 -16.95
C GLY A 93 -7.33 27.02 -15.75
N VAL A 94 -6.13 26.85 -15.22
CA VAL A 94 -5.51 27.77 -14.28
C VAL A 94 -4.05 27.95 -14.69
N SER A 95 -3.71 29.20 -15.02
CA SER A 95 -2.36 29.69 -15.27
C SER A 95 -1.52 29.54 -13.99
N TYR A 96 -0.36 28.89 -14.10
CA TYR A 96 0.59 28.78 -12.99
C TYR A 96 1.46 30.05 -12.92
N PRO A 97 1.72 30.62 -11.72
CA PRO A 97 2.73 31.67 -11.56
C PRO A 97 4.13 31.11 -11.88
N PRO A 98 5.13 31.96 -12.18
CA PRO A 98 6.43 31.52 -12.67
C PRO A 98 7.21 30.80 -11.58
N GLY A 99 7.00 29.49 -11.45
CA GLY A 99 7.87 28.58 -10.72
C GLY A 99 9.21 28.49 -11.43
N LYS A 100 10.31 28.52 -10.66
CA LYS A 100 11.67 28.40 -11.18
C LYS A 100 11.75 27.15 -12.06
N THR A 101 11.90 27.36 -13.36
CA THR A 101 12.14 26.27 -14.31
C THR A 101 13.50 25.68 -13.97
N LEU A 102 13.53 24.52 -13.32
CA LEU A 102 14.75 23.73 -13.20
C LEU A 102 15.10 23.26 -14.61
N LYS A 103 16.02 23.98 -15.26
CA LYS A 103 16.55 23.60 -16.57
C LYS A 103 17.44 22.38 -16.36
N VAL A 104 16.90 21.21 -16.70
CA VAL A 104 17.69 19.99 -16.88
C VAL A 104 18.67 20.24 -18.02
N GLN A 105 19.95 20.46 -17.69
CA GLN A 105 21.02 20.47 -18.68
C GLN A 105 21.34 19.02 -19.04
N ASN A 106 20.84 18.55 -20.17
CA ASN A 106 21.39 17.36 -20.80
C ASN A 106 22.80 17.70 -21.29
N LYS A 107 23.82 17.14 -20.64
CA LYS A 107 25.18 17.09 -21.19
C LYS A 107 25.25 15.86 -22.10
N ASN A 108 25.54 16.14 -23.38
CA ASN A 108 25.74 15.19 -24.46
C ASN A 108 26.72 14.06 -24.11
#